data_AF-M1F6S3-F1
#
_entry.id   AF-M1F6S3-F1
#
_cell.length_a   1.000
_cell.length_b   1.000
_cell.length_c   1.000
_cell.angle_alpha   90.00
_cell.angle_beta   90.00
_cell.angle_gamma   90.00
#
_symmetry.space_group_name_H-M   'P 1'
#
loop_
_entity.id
_entity.type
_entity.pdbx_description
1 polymer ?
#
loop_
_entity_poly.entity_id
_entity_poly.type
_entity_poly.pdbx_seq_one_letter_code
_entity_poly.pdbx_strand_id
1 'polypeptide(L)'
;MNADKDKELIVSENKGRTGIYRWVHIESGKTYIGSASNLSARFKQYFNYNHISYPKRNLRIYKALLKYGYSEFRLEILEYCDISVLLQREQFYFDKLNPEYNILKIAGSPLGYKHSSEAKNLIGLASKGRKVSDETREIKRNISLGKKLESEHIEKLRLSNPFNKPLLVKNDETGEILEFSSLTEAGKYLGITRSTVKVNLLKGVPYKNYTLSLVDNTDGSVIDEKPLAKNSQQPVLLFNPDTKDKKEFSSINEAAKYLNVSGARMWYFFNTSAKQGNETFKGYIITKLDKEVVANRVSKKIEITDLETQEIKIYSSFTLAAKDIGVPSSSLSGYFSKNRSGPFKKRYIFKLV
;
A
#
# COMPACT_ATOMS: atom_id res chain seq x y z
N MET A 1 4.65 -32.24 29.12
CA MET A 1 6.08 -32.57 29.37
C MET A 1 6.87 -31.27 29.35
N ASN A 2 7.87 -31.14 30.24
CA ASN A 2 8.79 -30.01 30.23
C ASN A 2 9.75 -30.19 29.07
N ALA A 3 9.70 -29.29 28.09
CA ALA A 3 10.45 -29.47 26.84
C ALA A 3 11.97 -29.34 27.00
N ASP A 4 12.45 -28.81 28.12
CA ASP A 4 13.88 -28.70 28.38
C ASP A 4 14.47 -29.96 29.02
N LYS A 5 13.76 -30.52 30.00
CA LYS A 5 14.18 -31.71 30.78
C LYS A 5 13.84 -33.03 30.08
N ASP A 6 12.71 -33.10 29.38
CA ASP A 6 12.16 -34.35 28.87
C ASP A 6 12.52 -34.60 27.39
N LYS A 7 13.55 -33.93 26.85
CA LYS A 7 13.88 -33.96 25.41
C LYS A 7 14.04 -35.38 24.86
N GLU A 8 14.82 -36.20 25.55
CA GLU A 8 15.13 -37.56 25.13
C GLU A 8 13.89 -38.46 25.21
N LEU A 9 13.11 -38.31 26.28
CA LEU A 9 11.85 -39.03 26.49
C LEU A 9 10.81 -38.69 25.42
N ILE A 10 10.61 -37.40 25.15
CA ILE A 10 9.73 -36.89 24.09
C ILE A 10 10.09 -37.53 22.75
N VAL A 11 11.37 -37.63 22.42
CA VAL A 11 11.83 -38.19 21.15
C VAL A 11 11.67 -39.72 21.11
N SER A 12 11.98 -40.42 22.20
CA SER A 12 11.94 -41.88 22.26
C SER A 12 10.50 -42.41 22.23
N GLU A 13 9.58 -41.83 23.02
CA GLU A 13 8.17 -42.24 23.10
C GLU A 13 7.41 -42.04 21.79
N ASN A 14 7.84 -41.08 20.97
CA ASN A 14 7.18 -40.72 19.72
C ASN A 14 7.87 -41.32 18.48
N LYS A 15 8.74 -42.32 18.66
CA LYS A 15 9.43 -42.99 17.56
C LYS A 15 8.44 -43.74 16.66
N GLY A 16 8.45 -43.42 15.37
CA GLY A 16 7.56 -44.04 14.37
C GLY A 16 6.10 -43.61 14.44
N ARG A 17 5.75 -42.67 15.33
CA ARG A 17 4.39 -42.19 15.47
C ARG A 17 4.10 -41.01 14.55
N THR A 18 2.88 -40.98 14.01
CA THR A 18 2.31 -39.88 13.25
C THR A 18 1.28 -39.17 14.11
N GLY A 19 1.18 -37.83 14.01
CA GLY A 19 0.14 -37.12 14.75
C GLY A 19 0.26 -35.61 14.75
N ILE A 20 -0.59 -35.01 15.58
CA ILE A 20 -0.70 -33.57 15.82
C ILE A 20 -0.14 -33.25 17.21
N TYR A 21 0.65 -32.19 17.29
CA TYR A 21 1.26 -31.72 18.52
C TYR A 21 1.08 -30.22 18.71
N ARG A 22 1.24 -29.79 19.95
CA ARG A 22 1.10 -28.40 20.37
C ARG A 22 2.28 -27.98 21.22
N TRP A 23 2.90 -26.88 20.84
CA TRP A 23 3.81 -26.13 21.71
C TRP A 23 3.02 -25.03 22.40
N VAL A 24 3.21 -24.86 23.71
CA VAL A 24 2.55 -23.81 24.50
C VAL A 24 3.58 -23.05 25.31
N HIS A 25 3.63 -21.73 25.14
CA HIS A 25 4.43 -20.86 26.01
C HIS A 25 3.73 -20.76 27.37
N ILE A 26 4.42 -21.14 28.44
CA ILE A 26 3.81 -21.32 29.76
C ILE A 26 3.23 -20.00 30.28
N GLU A 27 4.02 -18.92 30.27
CA GLU A 27 3.60 -17.63 30.82
C GLU A 27 2.51 -16.94 29.98
N SER A 28 2.60 -17.03 28.65
CA SER A 28 1.72 -16.24 27.77
C SER A 28 0.49 -16.99 27.30
N GLY A 29 0.46 -18.31 27.48
CA GLY A 29 -0.57 -19.19 26.94
C GLY A 29 -0.55 -19.37 25.43
N LYS A 30 0.29 -18.62 24.70
CA LYS A 30 0.34 -18.65 23.23
C LYS A 30 0.76 -20.01 22.72
N THR A 31 0.13 -20.45 21.64
CA THR A 31 0.32 -21.81 21.13
C THR A 31 0.77 -21.87 19.68
N TYR A 32 1.46 -22.96 19.35
CA TYR A 32 1.76 -23.38 17.99
C TYR A 32 1.23 -24.80 17.82
N ILE A 33 0.53 -25.05 16.72
CA ILE A 33 0.09 -26.40 16.34
C ILE A 33 0.87 -26.82 15.10
N GLY A 34 1.30 -28.08 15.09
CA GLY A 34 1.90 -28.69 13.91
C GLY A 34 1.53 -30.16 13.80
N SER A 35 1.69 -30.68 12.60
CA SER A 35 1.50 -32.09 12.26
C SER A 35 2.83 -32.71 11.80
N ALA A 36 2.99 -34.02 11.94
CA ALA A 36 4.13 -34.75 11.36
C ALA A 36 3.80 -36.22 11.11
N SER A 37 4.24 -36.76 9.97
CA SER A 37 4.27 -38.20 9.67
C SER A 37 5.32 -38.97 10.47
N ASN A 38 6.26 -38.26 11.09
CA ASN A 38 7.22 -38.82 12.04
C ASN A 38 7.51 -37.80 13.13
N LEU A 39 6.84 -37.96 14.27
CA LEU A 39 6.91 -37.05 15.39
C LEU A 39 8.31 -37.02 16.02
N SER A 40 8.98 -38.16 16.20
CA SER A 40 10.34 -38.17 16.78
C SER A 40 11.34 -37.42 15.91
N ALA A 41 11.29 -37.60 14.59
CA ALA A 41 12.13 -36.86 13.65
C ALA A 41 11.83 -35.35 13.71
N ARG A 42 10.55 -34.98 13.79
CA ARG A 42 10.13 -33.59 13.93
C ARG A 42 10.60 -32.96 15.24
N PHE A 43 10.52 -33.66 16.37
CA PHE A 43 10.97 -33.14 17.66
C PHE A 43 12.50 -33.00 17.73
N LYS A 44 13.25 -33.94 17.16
CA LYS A 44 14.71 -33.78 16.99
C LYS A 44 15.08 -32.50 16.23
N GLN A 45 14.28 -32.11 15.24
CA GLN A 45 14.50 -30.85 14.51
C GLN A 45 14.29 -29.63 15.41
N TYR A 46 13.25 -29.64 16.26
CA TYR A 46 13.03 -28.55 17.21
C TYR A 46 14.21 -28.41 18.16
N PHE A 47 14.70 -29.50 18.75
CA PHE A 47 15.79 -29.46 19.72
C PHE A 47 17.19 -29.24 19.11
N ASN A 48 17.32 -29.25 17.78
CA ASN A 48 18.57 -28.98 17.10
C ASN A 48 18.73 -27.47 16.85
N TYR A 49 19.65 -26.84 17.58
CA TYR A 49 19.95 -25.41 17.45
C TYR A 49 20.26 -24.99 16.00
N ASN A 50 21.10 -25.74 15.28
CA ASN A 50 21.46 -25.44 13.90
C ASN A 50 20.26 -25.53 12.94
N HIS A 51 19.27 -26.37 13.27
CA HIS A 51 18.04 -26.47 12.49
C HIS A 51 17.13 -25.26 12.67
N ILE A 52 16.87 -24.87 13.93
CA ILE A 52 15.90 -23.80 14.25
C ILE A 52 16.48 -22.38 14.08
N SER A 53 17.80 -22.22 14.17
CA SER A 53 18.50 -20.93 13.97
C SER A 53 18.79 -20.63 12.49
N TYR A 54 18.56 -21.57 11.58
CA TYR A 54 18.89 -21.39 10.17
C TYR A 54 18.10 -20.24 9.52
N PRO A 55 18.75 -19.24 8.89
CA PRO A 55 18.07 -18.02 8.42
C PRO A 55 16.91 -18.24 7.45
N LYS A 56 16.95 -19.30 6.62
CA LYS A 56 15.87 -19.60 5.67
C LYS A 56 14.64 -20.23 6.34
N ARG A 57 14.74 -20.70 7.60
CA ARG A 57 13.63 -21.31 8.35
C ARG A 57 13.03 -20.31 9.33
N ASN A 58 12.16 -19.45 8.80
CA ASN A 58 11.62 -18.29 9.51
C ASN A 58 10.27 -18.56 10.20
N LEU A 59 10.16 -19.66 10.95
CA LEU A 59 8.93 -20.01 11.67
C LEU A 59 8.85 -19.22 12.99
N ARG A 60 7.65 -18.71 13.35
CA ARG A 60 7.47 -17.95 14.60
C ARG A 60 7.79 -18.79 15.84
N ILE A 61 7.42 -20.06 15.83
CA ILE A 61 7.73 -20.98 16.94
C ILE A 61 9.24 -21.16 17.13
N TYR A 62 10.03 -21.23 16.06
CA TYR A 62 11.49 -21.32 16.17
C TYR A 62 12.08 -20.08 16.84
N LYS A 63 11.62 -18.88 16.43
CA LYS A 63 12.01 -17.63 17.06
C LYS A 63 11.62 -17.55 18.52
N ALA A 64 10.44 -18.06 18.86
CA ALA A 64 9.95 -18.04 20.24
C ALA A 64 10.78 -18.98 21.12
N LEU A 65 11.06 -20.21 20.66
CA LEU A 65 11.93 -21.16 21.36
C LEU A 65 13.35 -20.61 21.56
N LEU A 66 13.94 -19.97 20.53
CA LEU A 66 15.25 -19.33 20.65
C LEU A 66 15.27 -18.12 21.59
N LYS A 67 14.16 -17.37 21.66
CA LYS A 67 14.07 -16.15 22.47
C LYS A 67 13.83 -16.43 23.95
N TYR A 68 12.93 -17.36 24.26
CA TYR A 68 12.48 -17.63 25.63
C TYR A 68 13.14 -18.89 26.23
N GLY A 69 13.74 -19.75 25.41
CA GLY A 69 14.27 -21.04 25.84
C GLY A 69 13.20 -22.12 25.92
N TYR A 70 13.61 -23.38 26.05
CA TYR A 70 12.69 -24.53 26.10
C TYR A 70 12.01 -24.68 27.48
N SER A 71 12.60 -24.15 28.55
CA SER A 71 12.03 -24.22 29.91
C SER A 71 10.69 -23.53 30.00
N GLU A 72 10.50 -22.47 29.21
CA GLU A 72 9.26 -21.66 29.14
C GLU A 72 8.21 -22.28 28.22
N PHE A 73 8.46 -23.46 27.69
CA PHE A 73 7.54 -24.16 26.80
C PHE A 73 7.20 -25.56 27.29
N ARG A 74 5.94 -25.93 27.08
CA ARG A 74 5.49 -27.31 27.15
C ARG A 74 5.16 -27.83 25.76
N LEU A 75 5.54 -29.08 25.51
CA LEU A 75 5.15 -29.83 24.31
C LEU A 75 4.10 -30.86 24.70
N GLU A 76 3.03 -30.89 23.93
CA GLU A 76 1.87 -31.77 24.13
C GLU A 76 1.56 -32.50 22.83
N ILE A 77 1.25 -33.79 22.92
CA ILE A 77 0.63 -34.52 21.81
C ILE A 77 -0.88 -34.31 21.91
N LEU A 78 -1.48 -33.77 20.86
CA LEU A 78 -2.92 -33.56 20.81
C LEU A 78 -3.64 -34.83 20.33
N GLU A 79 -3.06 -35.51 19.35
CA GLU A 79 -3.65 -36.69 18.72
C GLU A 79 -2.60 -37.49 17.96
N TYR A 80 -2.66 -38.82 18.07
CA TYR A 80 -2.00 -39.71 17.12
C TYR A 80 -3.01 -40.11 16.04
N CYS A 81 -2.62 -39.99 14.78
CA CYS A 81 -3.50 -40.25 13.66
C CYS A 81 -2.73 -40.79 12.45
N ASP A 82 -3.45 -41.31 11.46
CA ASP A 82 -2.84 -41.75 10.20
C ASP A 82 -2.39 -40.57 9.33
N ILE A 83 -1.43 -40.85 8.44
CA ILE A 83 -0.87 -39.84 7.51
C ILE A 83 -1.96 -39.26 6.60
N SER A 84 -2.95 -40.08 6.21
CA SER A 84 -4.03 -39.69 5.30
C SER A 84 -4.91 -38.56 5.84
N VAL A 85 -5.00 -38.42 7.16
CA VAL A 85 -5.88 -37.43 7.82
C VAL A 85 -5.13 -36.29 8.51
N LEU A 86 -3.78 -36.27 8.47
CA LEU A 86 -2.94 -35.27 9.16
C LEU A 86 -3.38 -33.83 8.92
N LEU A 87 -3.55 -33.43 7.66
CA LEU A 87 -3.91 -32.06 7.31
C LEU A 87 -5.33 -31.69 7.78
N GLN A 88 -6.26 -32.64 7.73
CA GLN A 88 -7.63 -32.44 8.20
C GLN A 88 -7.65 -32.24 9.72
N ARG A 89 -6.89 -33.06 10.47
CA ARG A 89 -6.78 -32.94 11.93
C ARG A 89 -6.02 -31.68 12.34
N GLU A 90 -4.98 -31.29 11.60
CA GLU A 90 -4.27 -30.02 11.83
C GLU A 90 -5.21 -28.82 11.68
N GLN A 91 -6.04 -28.80 10.62
CA GLN A 91 -7.06 -27.76 10.44
C GLN A 91 -8.09 -27.76 11.58
N PHE A 92 -8.58 -28.93 11.98
CA PHE A 92 -9.51 -29.05 13.12
C PHE A 92 -8.96 -28.38 14.38
N TYR A 93 -7.67 -28.56 14.70
CA TYR A 93 -7.07 -27.91 15.85
C TYR A 93 -6.75 -26.43 15.63
N PHE A 94 -6.47 -25.99 14.40
CA PHE A 94 -6.36 -24.56 14.09
C PHE A 94 -7.68 -23.85 14.38
N ASP A 95 -8.80 -24.42 13.95
CA ASP A 95 -10.12 -23.82 14.13
C ASP A 95 -10.55 -23.85 15.60
N LYS A 96 -10.23 -24.94 16.32
CA LYS A 96 -10.57 -25.12 17.73
C LYS A 96 -9.75 -24.23 18.68
N LEU A 97 -8.46 -24.03 18.39
CA LEU A 97 -7.52 -23.41 19.34
C LEU A 97 -6.95 -22.06 18.87
N ASN A 98 -7.11 -21.71 17.59
CA ASN A 98 -6.64 -20.46 16.97
C ASN A 98 -5.20 -20.05 17.37
N PRO A 99 -4.19 -20.90 17.07
CA PRO A 99 -2.82 -20.71 17.54
C PRO A 99 -2.16 -19.44 17.00
N GLU A 100 -1.44 -18.71 17.85
CA GLU A 100 -0.87 -17.39 17.55
C GLU A 100 0.51 -17.47 16.86
N TYR A 101 1.23 -18.54 17.12
CA TYR A 101 2.53 -18.78 16.47
C TYR A 101 2.37 -19.35 15.05
N ASN A 102 1.18 -19.84 14.66
CA ASN A 102 0.90 -20.22 13.27
C ASN A 102 0.62 -18.97 12.43
N ILE A 103 1.39 -18.79 11.35
CA ILE A 103 1.20 -17.66 10.43
C ILE A 103 0.02 -17.91 9.50
N LEU A 104 -0.08 -19.14 8.99
CA LEU A 104 -1.14 -19.56 8.09
C LEU A 104 -2.37 -19.96 8.90
N LYS A 105 -3.54 -19.61 8.37
CA LYS A 105 -4.84 -19.97 8.95
C LYS A 105 -5.42 -21.25 8.38
N ILE A 106 -4.93 -21.66 7.20
CA ILE A 106 -5.29 -22.92 6.57
C ILE A 106 -4.09 -23.87 6.67
N ALA A 107 -4.31 -25.08 7.16
CA ALA A 107 -3.29 -26.12 7.27
C ALA A 107 -2.73 -26.45 5.88
N GLY A 108 -1.40 -26.51 5.77
CA GLY A 108 -0.69 -26.84 4.52
C GLY A 108 -0.84 -25.81 3.38
N SER A 109 -1.61 -24.73 3.53
CA SER A 109 -1.92 -23.82 2.42
C SER A 109 -1.71 -22.34 2.78
N PRO A 110 -0.98 -21.57 1.94
CA PRO A 110 -0.91 -20.11 2.08
C PRO A 110 -2.15 -19.39 1.54
N LEU A 111 -3.19 -20.13 1.11
CA LEU A 111 -4.40 -19.52 0.57
C LEU A 111 -5.04 -18.57 1.59
N GLY A 112 -5.39 -17.36 1.14
CA GLY A 112 -5.94 -16.31 2.01
C GLY A 112 -4.89 -15.53 2.82
N TYR A 113 -3.63 -15.98 2.91
CA TYR A 113 -2.57 -15.21 3.54
C TYR A 113 -2.24 -13.95 2.73
N LYS A 114 -2.24 -12.80 3.40
CA LYS A 114 -1.90 -11.51 2.81
C LYS A 114 -0.54 -11.04 3.34
N HIS A 115 0.40 -10.79 2.44
CA HIS A 115 1.66 -10.12 2.78
C HIS A 115 1.43 -8.71 3.33
N SER A 116 2.31 -8.26 4.23
CA SER A 116 2.32 -6.86 4.71
C SER A 116 2.58 -5.89 3.56
N SER A 117 2.21 -4.61 3.74
CA SER A 117 2.51 -3.56 2.77
C SER A 117 4.01 -3.43 2.51
N GLU A 118 4.85 -3.51 3.55
CA GLU A 118 6.30 -3.44 3.37
C GLU A 118 6.82 -4.65 2.60
N ALA A 119 6.34 -5.85 2.91
CA ALA A 119 6.73 -7.07 2.20
C ALA A 119 6.33 -7.01 0.72
N LYS A 120 5.11 -6.52 0.41
CA LYS A 120 4.67 -6.29 -0.97
C LYS A 120 5.58 -5.31 -1.71
N ASN A 121 6.01 -4.23 -1.04
CA ASN A 121 6.94 -3.26 -1.62
C ASN A 121 8.31 -3.87 -1.91
N LEU A 122 8.88 -4.65 -0.99
CA LEU A 122 10.17 -5.32 -1.19
C LEU A 122 10.10 -6.33 -2.34
N ILE A 123 9.03 -7.13 -2.39
CA ILE A 123 8.78 -8.06 -3.51
C ILE A 123 8.66 -7.27 -4.82
N GLY A 124 7.96 -6.13 -4.81
CA GLY A 124 7.84 -5.24 -5.96
C GLY A 124 9.18 -4.69 -6.43
N LEU A 125 10.03 -4.21 -5.51
CA LEU A 125 11.38 -3.73 -5.80
C LEU A 125 12.26 -4.84 -6.39
N ALA A 126 12.24 -6.04 -5.80
CA ALA A 126 12.97 -7.20 -6.31
C ALA A 126 12.42 -7.74 -7.64
N SER A 127 11.19 -7.39 -8.00
CA SER A 127 10.57 -7.75 -9.28
C SER A 127 10.82 -6.74 -10.38
N LYS A 128 11.17 -5.51 -10.02
CA LYS A 128 11.38 -4.42 -10.96
C LYS A 128 12.60 -4.72 -11.84
N GLY A 129 12.40 -4.69 -13.16
CA GLY A 129 13.47 -4.92 -14.13
C GLY A 129 13.70 -6.39 -14.50
N ARG A 130 12.92 -7.35 -13.97
CA ARG A 130 12.98 -8.74 -14.49
C ARG A 130 12.51 -8.77 -15.94
N LYS A 131 13.39 -9.19 -16.84
CA LYS A 131 13.03 -9.50 -18.23
C LYS A 131 12.32 -10.86 -18.26
N VAL A 132 11.11 -10.87 -18.79
CA VAL A 132 10.37 -12.11 -19.07
C VAL A 132 10.92 -12.69 -20.37
N SER A 133 11.32 -13.97 -20.37
CA SER A 133 11.78 -14.66 -21.57
C SER A 133 10.72 -14.66 -22.66
N ASP A 134 11.14 -14.75 -23.92
CA ASP A 134 10.21 -14.74 -25.06
C ASP A 134 9.29 -15.97 -25.04
N GLU A 135 9.80 -17.14 -24.67
CA GLU A 135 9.00 -18.35 -24.43
C GLU A 135 7.89 -18.13 -23.41
N THR A 136 8.21 -17.52 -22.25
CA THR A 136 7.22 -17.23 -21.21
C THR A 136 6.18 -16.21 -21.69
N ARG A 137 6.60 -15.26 -22.54
CA ARG A 137 5.70 -14.26 -23.11
C ARG A 137 4.71 -14.91 -24.07
N GLU A 138 5.16 -15.86 -24.88
CA GLU A 138 4.32 -16.58 -25.84
C GLU A 138 3.31 -17.49 -25.14
N ILE A 139 3.74 -18.22 -24.10
CA ILE A 139 2.82 -19.03 -23.26
C ILE A 139 1.71 -18.15 -22.68
N LYS A 140 2.07 -16.98 -22.12
CA LYS A 140 1.08 -16.03 -21.58
C LYS A 140 0.13 -15.49 -22.64
N ARG A 141 0.65 -15.18 -23.85
CA ARG A 141 -0.16 -14.73 -24.99
C ARG A 141 -1.19 -15.79 -25.39
N ASN A 142 -0.77 -17.04 -25.56
CA ASN A 142 -1.64 -18.14 -25.96
C ASN A 142 -2.75 -18.42 -24.93
N ILE A 143 -2.41 -18.40 -23.64
CA ILE A 143 -3.39 -18.51 -22.56
C ILE A 143 -4.42 -17.36 -22.63
N SER A 144 -3.98 -16.14 -22.95
CA SER A 144 -4.88 -14.98 -23.03
C SER A 144 -5.80 -15.02 -24.24
N LEU A 145 -5.31 -15.49 -25.40
CA LEU A 145 -6.10 -15.60 -26.62
C LEU A 145 -7.21 -16.67 -26.51
N GLY A 146 -6.97 -17.73 -25.74
CA GLY A 146 -7.96 -18.79 -25.50
C GLY A 146 -9.05 -18.43 -24.50
N LYS A 147 -8.95 -17.30 -23.77
CA LYS A 147 -9.97 -16.89 -22.81
C LYS A 147 -11.14 -16.21 -23.51
N LYS A 148 -12.26 -16.92 -23.63
CA LYS A 148 -13.57 -16.30 -23.90
C LYS A 148 -14.19 -15.92 -22.56
N LEU A 149 -14.60 -14.66 -22.43
CA LEU A 149 -15.34 -14.18 -21.27
C LEU A 149 -16.82 -14.53 -21.48
N GLU A 150 -17.47 -14.98 -20.41
CA GLU A 150 -18.92 -15.21 -20.38
C GLU A 150 -19.69 -13.93 -20.74
N SER A 151 -20.83 -14.09 -21.40
CA SER A 151 -21.67 -12.97 -21.87
C SER A 151 -22.07 -12.02 -20.74
N GLU A 152 -22.43 -12.57 -19.58
CA GLU A 152 -22.80 -11.81 -18.38
C GLU A 152 -21.62 -10.95 -17.87
N HIS A 153 -20.40 -11.47 -17.94
CA HIS A 153 -19.21 -10.72 -17.52
C HIS A 153 -18.91 -9.56 -18.48
N ILE A 154 -19.10 -9.78 -19.78
CA ILE A 154 -18.96 -8.73 -20.79
C ILE A 154 -19.97 -7.61 -20.55
N GLU A 155 -21.21 -7.95 -20.21
CA GLU A 155 -22.26 -6.96 -19.92
C GLU A 155 -21.94 -6.14 -18.66
N LYS A 156 -21.47 -6.78 -17.58
CA LYS A 156 -20.99 -6.07 -16.38
C LYS A 156 -19.86 -5.08 -16.71
N LEU A 157 -18.92 -5.47 -17.58
CA LEU A 157 -17.86 -4.58 -18.04
C LEU A 157 -18.44 -3.39 -18.84
N ARG A 158 -19.45 -3.61 -19.69
CA ARG A 158 -20.12 -2.55 -20.46
C ARG A 158 -20.88 -1.57 -19.58
N LEU A 159 -21.65 -2.05 -18.61
CA LEU A 159 -22.40 -1.21 -17.65
C LEU A 159 -21.47 -0.43 -16.72
N SER A 160 -20.34 -1.01 -16.33
CA SER A 160 -19.35 -0.35 -15.47
C SER A 160 -18.57 0.79 -16.15
N ASN A 161 -18.62 0.89 -17.48
CA ASN A 161 -17.89 1.91 -18.21
C ASN A 161 -18.71 3.20 -18.28
N PRO A 162 -18.33 4.27 -17.54
CA PRO A 162 -19.12 5.52 -17.48
C PRO A 162 -19.18 6.25 -18.82
N PHE A 163 -18.31 5.91 -19.76
CA PHE A 163 -18.23 6.49 -21.11
C PHE A 163 -19.01 5.69 -22.16
N ASN A 164 -19.76 4.66 -21.75
CA ASN A 164 -20.66 3.90 -22.62
C ASN A 164 -22.09 4.46 -22.52
N LYS A 165 -22.21 5.79 -22.62
CA LYS A 165 -23.45 6.56 -22.63
C LYS A 165 -23.50 7.44 -23.89
N PRO A 166 -24.70 7.88 -24.33
CA PRO A 166 -24.83 8.90 -25.36
C PRO A 166 -24.15 10.21 -24.96
N LEU A 167 -23.72 10.97 -25.97
CA LEU A 167 -22.99 12.23 -25.83
C LEU A 167 -23.74 13.34 -26.56
N LEU A 168 -23.93 14.48 -25.91
CA LEU A 168 -24.40 15.71 -26.52
C LEU A 168 -23.21 16.58 -26.94
N VAL A 169 -23.28 17.07 -28.17
CA VAL A 169 -22.34 18.02 -28.75
C VAL A 169 -23.11 19.30 -29.04
N LYS A 170 -22.82 20.35 -28.28
CA LYS A 170 -23.42 21.68 -28.47
C LYS A 170 -22.47 22.56 -29.26
N ASN A 171 -22.96 23.16 -30.35
CA ASN A 171 -22.26 24.22 -31.06
C ASN A 171 -22.52 25.56 -30.34
N ASP A 172 -21.45 26.20 -29.90
CA ASP A 172 -21.50 27.46 -29.15
C ASP A 172 -21.81 28.67 -30.04
N GLU A 173 -21.64 28.57 -31.36
CA GLU A 173 -21.95 29.65 -32.32
C GLU A 173 -23.42 29.61 -32.80
N THR A 174 -23.93 28.42 -33.11
CA THR A 174 -25.30 28.25 -33.63
C THR A 174 -26.32 27.90 -32.55
N GLY A 175 -25.86 27.48 -31.36
CA GLY A 175 -26.71 26.97 -30.29
C GLY A 175 -27.27 25.56 -30.54
N GLU A 176 -26.94 24.94 -31.66
CA GLU A 176 -27.41 23.60 -32.04
C GLU A 176 -26.85 22.52 -31.11
N ILE A 177 -27.70 21.57 -30.70
CA ILE A 177 -27.31 20.44 -29.84
C ILE A 177 -27.58 19.15 -30.62
N LEU A 178 -26.55 18.33 -30.80
CA LEU A 178 -26.63 17.03 -31.46
C LEU A 178 -26.32 15.90 -30.47
N GLU A 179 -27.14 14.84 -30.48
CA GLU A 179 -26.93 13.65 -29.67
C GLU A 179 -26.27 12.53 -30.50
N PHE A 180 -25.26 11.88 -29.91
CA PHE A 180 -24.53 10.77 -30.50
C PHE A 180 -24.58 9.54 -29.59
N SER A 181 -24.72 8.35 -30.16
CA SER A 181 -24.82 7.10 -29.40
C SER A 181 -23.54 6.72 -28.65
N SER A 182 -22.39 7.28 -29.06
CA SER A 182 -21.10 7.00 -28.44
C SER A 182 -20.06 8.09 -28.69
N LEU A 183 -19.01 8.10 -27.85
CA LEU A 183 -17.82 8.95 -28.06
C LEU A 183 -17.14 8.73 -29.43
N THR A 184 -17.27 7.53 -30.00
CA THR A 184 -16.66 7.20 -31.29
C THR A 184 -17.40 7.89 -32.42
N GLU A 185 -18.73 7.90 -32.36
CA GLU A 185 -19.58 8.54 -33.35
C GLU A 185 -19.43 10.06 -33.33
N ALA A 186 -19.46 10.66 -32.13
CA ALA A 186 -19.17 12.07 -31.95
C ALA A 186 -17.75 12.45 -32.44
N GLY A 187 -16.77 11.57 -32.19
CA GLY A 187 -15.41 11.76 -32.70
C GLY A 187 -15.35 11.81 -34.22
N LYS A 188 -16.08 10.92 -34.91
CA LYS A 188 -16.16 10.94 -36.38
C LYS A 188 -16.77 12.24 -36.89
N TYR A 189 -17.86 12.70 -36.29
CA TYR A 189 -18.51 13.97 -36.66
C TYR A 189 -17.56 15.17 -36.50
N LEU A 190 -16.85 15.23 -35.37
CA LEU A 190 -15.91 16.31 -35.08
C LEU A 190 -14.54 16.17 -35.79
N GLY A 191 -14.32 15.08 -36.53
CA GLY A 191 -13.03 14.79 -37.18
C GLY A 191 -11.88 14.50 -36.20
N ILE A 192 -12.18 14.01 -35.00
CA ILE A 192 -11.20 13.71 -33.94
C ILE A 192 -11.29 12.27 -33.43
N THR A 193 -10.22 11.79 -32.82
CA THR A 193 -10.22 10.44 -32.23
C THR A 193 -11.09 10.35 -30.99
N ARG A 194 -11.68 9.17 -30.74
CA ARG A 194 -12.42 8.85 -29.49
C ARG A 194 -11.65 9.24 -28.24
N SER A 195 -10.33 9.05 -28.23
CA SER A 195 -9.46 9.41 -27.10
C SER A 195 -9.44 10.91 -26.86
N THR A 196 -9.40 11.72 -27.92
CA THR A 196 -9.44 13.18 -27.84
C THR A 196 -10.79 13.66 -27.31
N VAL A 197 -11.91 13.09 -27.81
CA VAL A 197 -13.27 13.39 -27.29
C VAL A 197 -13.33 13.12 -25.79
N LYS A 198 -12.86 11.94 -25.35
CA LYS A 198 -12.82 11.57 -23.92
C LYS A 198 -12.01 12.55 -23.07
N VAL A 199 -10.85 12.98 -23.58
CA VAL A 199 -9.97 13.92 -22.85
C VAL A 199 -10.64 15.30 -22.71
N ASN A 200 -11.27 15.80 -23.77
CA ASN A 200 -11.94 17.10 -23.75
C ASN A 200 -13.17 17.08 -22.84
N LEU A 201 -13.97 16.01 -22.90
CA LEU A 201 -15.09 15.75 -22.01
C LEU A 201 -14.65 15.73 -20.53
N LEU A 202 -13.60 14.98 -20.20
CA LEU A 202 -13.07 14.89 -18.84
C LEU A 202 -12.49 16.20 -18.30
N LYS A 203 -11.99 17.07 -19.18
CA LYS A 203 -11.40 18.36 -18.81
C LYS A 203 -12.42 19.49 -18.80
N GLY A 204 -13.63 19.27 -19.32
CA GLY A 204 -14.63 20.32 -19.53
C GLY A 204 -14.15 21.43 -20.48
N VAL A 205 -13.26 21.10 -21.42
CA VAL A 205 -12.69 22.09 -22.36
C VAL A 205 -13.40 21.95 -23.70
N PRO A 206 -13.97 23.03 -24.26
CA PRO A 206 -14.60 22.98 -25.58
C PRO A 206 -13.56 22.63 -26.64
N TYR A 207 -13.99 21.86 -27.64
CA TYR A 207 -13.20 21.59 -28.82
C TYR A 207 -13.60 22.55 -29.93
N LYS A 208 -12.76 23.55 -30.19
CA LYS A 208 -13.13 24.69 -31.04
C LYS A 208 -14.39 25.36 -30.43
N ASN A 209 -15.49 25.38 -31.17
CA ASN A 209 -16.78 25.94 -30.76
C ASN A 209 -17.77 24.86 -30.31
N TYR A 210 -17.28 23.67 -29.96
CA TYR A 210 -18.13 22.56 -29.55
C TYR A 210 -17.92 22.22 -28.09
N THR A 211 -18.99 22.33 -27.31
CA THR A 211 -19.06 21.87 -25.92
C THR A 211 -19.61 20.45 -25.86
N LEU A 212 -18.94 19.57 -25.11
CA LEU A 212 -19.27 18.14 -25.01
C LEU A 212 -19.84 17.84 -23.62
N SER A 213 -20.97 17.13 -23.56
CA SER A 213 -21.58 16.66 -22.30
C SER A 213 -22.16 15.26 -22.47
N LEU A 214 -22.21 14.46 -21.40
CA LEU A 214 -22.85 13.13 -21.43
C LEU A 214 -24.34 13.26 -21.16
N VAL A 215 -25.15 12.40 -21.78
CA VAL A 215 -26.57 12.29 -21.46
C VAL A 215 -26.73 11.51 -20.15
N ASP A 216 -27.32 12.14 -19.14
CA ASP A 216 -27.66 11.49 -17.88
C ASP A 216 -29.12 11.03 -17.89
N ASN A 217 -29.32 9.71 -18.02
CA ASN A 217 -30.60 9.07 -17.74
C ASN A 217 -30.78 8.87 -16.23
N THR A 218 -30.91 9.97 -15.48
CA THR A 218 -31.42 9.95 -14.11
C THR A 218 -32.12 11.28 -13.84
N ASP A 219 -33.43 11.21 -13.58
CA ASP A 219 -34.21 12.28 -12.97
C ASP A 219 -33.41 13.00 -11.88
N GLY A 220 -33.37 14.33 -11.99
CA GLY A 220 -33.34 15.24 -10.85
C GLY A 220 -32.42 14.89 -9.70
N SER A 221 -31.11 14.77 -9.94
CA SER A 221 -30.13 15.09 -8.91
C SER A 221 -28.86 15.60 -9.56
N VAL A 222 -28.61 16.89 -9.37
CA VAL A 222 -27.35 17.57 -9.65
C VAL A 222 -26.25 16.77 -8.96
N ILE A 223 -25.44 16.05 -9.75
CA ILE A 223 -24.12 15.69 -9.28
C ILE A 223 -23.38 17.02 -9.26
N ASP A 224 -23.15 17.56 -8.07
CA ASP A 224 -22.11 18.55 -7.86
C ASP A 224 -20.79 17.91 -8.32
N GLU A 225 -20.49 18.04 -9.61
CA GLU A 225 -19.16 17.85 -10.12
C GLU A 225 -18.29 18.88 -9.43
N LYS A 226 -17.65 18.47 -8.33
CA LYS A 226 -16.52 19.18 -7.76
C LYS A 226 -15.58 19.49 -8.93
N PRO A 227 -15.36 20.76 -9.29
CA PRO A 227 -14.39 21.08 -10.31
C PRO A 227 -13.07 20.49 -9.86
N LEU A 228 -12.53 19.57 -10.67
CA LEU A 228 -11.22 18.99 -10.42
C LEU A 228 -10.25 20.17 -10.31
N ALA A 229 -9.71 20.37 -9.11
CA ALA A 229 -8.90 21.54 -8.78
C ALA A 229 -7.93 21.82 -9.93
N LYS A 230 -7.98 23.03 -10.50
CA LYS A 230 -6.94 23.51 -11.43
C LYS A 230 -5.61 23.06 -10.84
N ASN A 231 -4.86 22.24 -11.57
CA ASN A 231 -3.52 21.80 -11.15
C ASN A 231 -2.73 23.08 -10.85
N SER A 232 -2.69 23.46 -9.57
CA SER A 232 -2.07 24.71 -9.17
C SER A 232 -0.59 24.47 -9.39
N GLN A 233 -0.02 25.18 -10.37
CA GLN A 233 1.40 25.03 -10.68
C GLN A 233 2.19 25.35 -9.39
N GLN A 234 3.29 24.62 -9.16
CA GLN A 234 4.09 24.79 -7.95
C GLN A 234 4.79 26.16 -8.02
N PRO A 235 4.60 27.05 -7.03
CA PRO A 235 5.33 28.31 -6.97
C PRO A 235 6.81 28.04 -6.68
N VAL A 236 7.67 28.89 -7.24
CA VAL A 236 9.13 28.73 -7.17
C VAL A 236 9.80 30.04 -6.77
N LEU A 237 10.87 29.92 -5.99
CA LEU A 237 11.74 31.03 -5.59
C LEU A 237 13.05 30.93 -6.38
N LEU A 238 13.43 32.04 -7.02
CA LEU A 238 14.75 32.26 -7.59
C LEU A 238 15.60 33.04 -6.56
N PHE A 239 16.72 32.48 -6.14
CA PHE A 239 17.67 33.12 -5.24
C PHE A 239 19.04 33.24 -5.91
N ASN A 240 19.55 34.46 -6.08
CA ASN A 240 20.92 34.67 -6.55
C ASN A 240 21.88 34.72 -5.35
N PRO A 241 22.82 33.78 -5.20
CA PRO A 241 23.75 33.78 -4.07
C PRO A 241 24.74 34.96 -4.08
N ASP A 242 25.06 35.51 -5.26
CA ASP A 242 26.07 36.57 -5.41
C ASP A 242 25.48 37.96 -5.09
N THR A 243 24.28 38.25 -5.58
CA THR A 243 23.59 39.53 -5.35
C THR A 243 22.65 39.49 -4.14
N LYS A 244 22.41 38.32 -3.56
CA LYS A 244 21.38 38.03 -2.55
C LYS A 244 19.94 38.33 -2.99
N ASP A 245 19.70 38.52 -4.29
CA ASP A 245 18.37 38.79 -4.82
C ASP A 245 17.44 37.59 -4.70
N LYS A 246 16.18 37.86 -4.35
CA LYS A 246 15.10 36.87 -4.23
C LYS A 246 13.91 37.29 -5.07
N LYS A 247 13.42 36.38 -5.92
CA LYS A 247 12.22 36.60 -6.75
C LYS A 247 11.30 35.39 -6.72
N GLU A 248 10.03 35.64 -6.41
CA GLU A 248 8.99 34.62 -6.33
C GLU A 248 8.15 34.59 -7.60
N PHE A 249 7.80 33.40 -8.05
CA PHE A 249 6.98 33.20 -9.24
C PHE A 249 5.86 32.22 -8.95
N SER A 250 4.70 32.46 -9.56
CA SER A 250 3.52 31.60 -9.41
C SER A 250 3.71 30.21 -10.03
N SER A 251 4.67 30.08 -10.95
CA SER A 251 5.00 28.83 -11.62
C SER A 251 6.43 28.78 -12.15
N ILE A 252 6.91 27.56 -12.40
CA ILE A 252 8.20 27.32 -13.08
C ILE A 252 8.26 27.91 -14.49
N ASN A 253 7.12 28.00 -15.19
CA ASN A 253 7.06 28.56 -16.54
C ASN A 253 7.19 30.09 -16.52
N GLU A 254 6.66 30.73 -15.49
CA GLU A 254 6.80 32.18 -15.30
C GLU A 254 8.26 32.54 -14.96
N ALA A 255 8.91 31.74 -14.09
CA ALA A 255 10.34 31.84 -13.84
C ALA A 255 11.18 31.60 -15.11
N ALA A 256 10.77 30.66 -15.96
CA ALA A 256 11.45 30.39 -17.24
C ALA A 256 11.40 31.59 -18.18
N LYS A 257 10.25 32.29 -18.25
CA LYS A 257 10.11 33.54 -19.02
C LYS A 257 11.02 34.63 -18.49
N TYR A 258 11.07 34.82 -17.17
CA TYR A 258 11.93 35.82 -16.54
C TYR A 258 13.43 35.58 -16.85
N LEU A 259 13.85 34.31 -16.87
CA LEU A 259 15.24 33.94 -17.22
C LEU A 259 15.49 33.80 -18.74
N ASN A 260 14.49 34.09 -19.57
CA ASN A 260 14.51 33.95 -21.03
C ASN A 260 14.97 32.56 -21.50
N VAL A 261 14.38 31.51 -20.92
CA VAL A 261 14.64 30.10 -21.30
C VAL A 261 13.35 29.35 -21.61
N SER A 262 13.45 28.25 -22.34
CA SER A 262 12.30 27.39 -22.58
C SER A 262 11.82 26.72 -21.28
N GLY A 263 10.50 26.61 -21.12
CA GLY A 263 9.89 25.96 -19.95
C GLY A 263 10.37 24.51 -19.76
N ALA A 264 10.63 23.78 -20.86
CA ALA A 264 11.18 22.43 -20.82
C ALA A 264 12.61 22.38 -20.24
N ARG A 265 13.46 23.34 -20.61
CA ARG A 265 14.85 23.42 -20.11
C ARG A 265 14.88 23.81 -18.63
N MET A 266 14.01 24.74 -18.24
CA MET A 266 13.81 25.14 -16.85
C MET A 266 13.29 23.98 -15.99
N TRP A 267 12.30 23.23 -16.50
CA TRP A 267 11.73 22.07 -15.83
C TRP A 267 12.72 20.91 -15.70
N TYR A 268 13.53 20.66 -16.73
CA TYR A 268 14.59 19.66 -16.67
C TYR A 268 15.55 19.99 -15.53
N PHE A 269 16.16 21.18 -15.56
CA PHE A 269 17.12 21.62 -14.54
C PHE A 269 16.54 21.53 -13.13
N PHE A 270 15.33 22.07 -12.90
CA PHE A 270 14.68 22.03 -11.59
C PHE A 270 14.52 20.61 -11.02
N ASN A 271 14.27 19.60 -11.86
CA ASN A 271 14.15 18.22 -11.41
C ASN A 271 15.50 17.50 -11.25
N THR A 272 16.53 17.89 -12.00
CA THR A 272 17.88 17.32 -11.88
C THR A 272 18.64 17.91 -10.70
N SER A 273 18.59 19.23 -10.52
CA SER A 273 19.31 19.94 -9.45
C SER A 273 18.78 19.62 -8.05
N ALA A 274 17.49 19.27 -7.94
CA ALA A 274 16.90 18.73 -6.71
C ALA A 274 17.52 17.37 -6.28
N LYS A 275 18.22 16.67 -7.18
CA LYS A 275 18.92 15.40 -6.87
C LYS A 275 20.41 15.56 -6.61
N GLN A 276 21.05 16.61 -7.14
CA GLN A 276 22.52 16.76 -7.14
C GLN A 276 23.04 17.88 -6.23
N GLY A 277 22.19 18.80 -5.79
CA GLY A 277 22.54 19.81 -4.77
C GLY A 277 23.37 20.98 -5.31
N ASN A 278 22.91 22.21 -5.00
CA ASN A 278 23.61 23.50 -5.19
C ASN A 278 24.17 23.82 -6.58
N GLU A 279 23.48 23.45 -7.66
CA GLU A 279 23.78 24.00 -8.99
C GLU A 279 22.95 25.27 -9.23
N THR A 280 23.60 26.35 -9.68
CA THR A 280 22.93 27.58 -10.11
C THR A 280 22.51 27.46 -11.57
N PHE A 281 21.30 27.91 -11.90
CA PHE A 281 20.84 28.08 -13.27
C PHE A 281 20.81 29.57 -13.60
N LYS A 282 21.64 29.99 -14.55
CA LYS A 282 21.75 31.42 -14.93
C LYS A 282 22.04 32.32 -13.71
N GLY A 283 22.83 31.84 -12.75
CA GLY A 283 23.16 32.58 -11.52
C GLY A 283 22.11 32.49 -10.41
N TYR A 284 21.01 31.75 -10.59
CA TYR A 284 19.96 31.59 -9.57
C TYR A 284 19.82 30.14 -9.10
N ILE A 285 19.67 29.96 -7.80
CA ILE A 285 19.19 28.73 -7.16
C ILE A 285 17.67 28.74 -7.22
N ILE A 286 17.07 27.65 -7.69
CA ILE A 286 15.61 27.52 -7.82
C ILE A 286 15.11 26.59 -6.71
N THR A 287 14.24 27.08 -5.83
CA THR A 287 13.62 26.27 -4.77
C THR A 287 12.10 26.27 -4.86
N LYS A 288 11.47 25.25 -4.28
CA LYS A 288 10.01 25.20 -4.14
C LYS A 288 9.60 26.17 -3.03
N LEU A 289 8.64 27.03 -3.31
CA LEU A 289 7.86 27.68 -2.25
C LEU A 289 6.84 26.66 -1.76
N ASP A 290 6.86 26.37 -0.47
CA ASP A 290 5.85 25.54 0.16
C ASP A 290 4.52 26.28 0.07
N LYS A 291 3.54 25.71 -0.64
CA LYS A 291 2.15 26.11 -0.45
C LYS A 291 1.80 25.83 1.00
N GLU A 292 1.16 26.78 1.69
CA GLU A 292 0.47 26.46 2.93
C GLU A 292 -0.34 25.18 2.69
N VAL A 293 -0.02 24.16 3.48
CA VAL A 293 -0.58 22.83 3.33
C VAL A 293 -2.03 22.91 3.78
N VAL A 294 -2.92 23.32 2.88
CA VAL A 294 -4.33 22.92 2.99
C VAL A 294 -4.33 21.44 2.67
N ALA A 295 -4.21 20.64 3.74
CA ALA A 295 -4.16 19.19 3.68
C ALA A 295 -5.46 18.67 3.05
N ASN A 296 -5.43 18.37 1.75
CA ASN A 296 -6.49 17.69 1.02
C ASN A 296 -6.65 16.20 1.40
N ARG A 297 -6.19 15.82 2.60
CA ARG A 297 -6.49 14.54 3.23
C ARG A 297 -7.08 14.87 4.58
N VAL A 298 -8.27 14.37 4.87
CA VAL A 298 -8.86 14.41 6.22
C VAL A 298 -7.90 13.68 7.17
N SER A 299 -6.95 14.40 7.75
CA SER A 299 -6.05 13.90 8.77
C SER A 299 -6.76 14.03 10.11
N LYS A 300 -6.73 12.95 10.90
CA LYS A 300 -7.25 12.98 12.26
C LYS A 300 -6.47 14.03 13.06
N LYS A 301 -7.19 14.87 13.82
CA LYS A 301 -6.53 15.83 14.70
C LYS A 301 -5.93 15.09 15.88
N ILE A 302 -4.87 15.64 16.43
CA ILE A 302 -4.16 15.04 17.56
C ILE A 302 -3.92 16.11 18.62
N GLU A 303 -4.26 15.76 19.83
CA GLU A 303 -3.93 16.49 21.05
C GLU A 303 -2.68 15.87 21.67
N ILE A 304 -1.70 16.71 21.99
CA ILE A 304 -0.48 16.36 22.69
C ILE A 304 -0.51 17.06 24.05
N THR A 305 -0.35 16.29 25.13
CA THR A 305 -0.08 16.79 26.47
C THR A 305 1.38 16.55 26.81
N ASP A 306 2.14 17.60 27.08
CA ASP A 306 3.50 17.50 27.61
C ASP A 306 3.43 17.35 29.14
N LEU A 307 3.97 16.25 29.69
CA LEU A 307 3.94 15.97 31.11
C LEU A 307 4.96 16.78 31.92
N GLU A 308 5.97 17.37 31.27
CA GLU A 308 6.95 18.23 31.95
C GLU A 308 6.41 19.66 32.11
N THR A 309 5.70 20.18 31.11
CA THR A 309 5.18 21.57 31.11
C THR A 309 3.69 21.67 31.42
N GLN A 310 2.96 20.55 31.46
CA GLN A 310 1.50 20.46 31.51
C GLN A 310 0.77 21.18 30.36
N GLU A 311 1.49 21.53 29.28
CA GLU A 311 0.92 22.23 28.14
C GLU A 311 0.16 21.26 27.22
N ILE A 312 -1.03 21.66 26.77
CA ILE A 312 -1.87 20.90 25.83
C ILE A 312 -1.90 21.63 24.49
N LYS A 313 -1.46 20.97 23.42
CA LYS A 313 -1.49 21.51 22.05
C LYS A 313 -2.26 20.60 21.11
N ILE A 314 -3.08 21.20 20.25
CA ILE A 314 -3.89 20.48 19.26
C ILE A 314 -3.35 20.80 17.86
N TYR A 315 -3.08 19.75 17.09
CA TYR A 315 -2.60 19.87 15.72
C TYR A 315 -3.61 19.27 14.73
N SER A 316 -3.72 19.90 13.57
CA SER A 316 -4.58 19.43 12.48
C SER A 316 -4.08 18.15 11.80
N SER A 317 -2.83 17.73 12.04
CA SER A 317 -2.26 16.50 11.50
C SER A 317 -1.12 15.93 12.35
N PHE A 318 -0.86 14.63 12.21
CA PHE A 318 0.33 13.98 12.78
C PHE A 318 1.65 14.57 12.31
N THR A 319 1.71 15.14 11.11
CA THR A 319 2.96 15.71 10.58
C THR A 319 3.35 16.97 11.33
N LEU A 320 2.38 17.87 11.58
CA LEU A 320 2.61 19.09 12.34
C LEU A 320 2.97 18.78 13.79
N ALA A 321 2.20 17.89 14.41
CA ALA A 321 2.44 17.41 15.76
C ALA A 321 3.85 16.80 15.92
N ALA A 322 4.26 15.94 14.98
CA ALA A 322 5.57 15.29 15.03
C ALA A 322 6.72 16.26 14.80
N LYS A 323 6.53 17.28 13.94
CA LYS A 323 7.52 18.33 13.70
C LYS A 323 7.77 19.15 14.97
N ASP A 324 6.72 19.49 15.71
CA ASP A 324 6.81 20.31 16.93
C ASP A 324 7.60 19.60 18.04
N ILE A 325 7.34 18.30 18.25
CA ILE A 325 8.04 17.50 19.27
C ILE A 325 9.35 16.86 18.75
N GLY A 326 9.80 17.21 17.55
CA GLY A 326 11.07 16.76 16.97
C GLY A 326 11.16 15.26 16.68
N VAL A 327 10.07 14.64 16.19
CA VAL A 327 10.04 13.20 15.85
C VAL A 327 9.50 12.93 14.44
N PRO A 328 9.79 11.76 13.85
CA PRO A 328 9.17 11.36 12.59
C PRO A 328 7.65 11.13 12.76
N SER A 329 6.83 11.58 11.80
CA SER A 329 5.36 11.38 11.81
C SER A 329 4.93 9.92 11.82
N SER A 330 5.77 9.03 11.28
CA SER A 330 5.60 7.57 11.38
C SER A 330 5.62 7.06 12.83
N SER A 331 6.28 7.77 13.75
CA SER A 331 6.33 7.42 15.18
C SER A 331 4.98 7.61 15.86
N LEU A 332 4.28 8.71 15.54
CA LEU A 332 2.93 8.97 16.06
C LEU A 332 1.92 7.97 15.48
N SER A 333 1.98 7.73 14.18
CA SER A 333 1.16 6.69 13.53
C SER A 333 1.42 5.29 14.13
N GLY A 334 2.69 4.96 14.36
CA GLY A 334 3.14 3.74 15.02
C GLY A 334 2.67 3.60 16.47
N TYR A 335 2.50 4.71 17.18
CA TYR A 335 2.00 4.75 18.55
C TYR A 335 0.52 4.34 18.62
N PHE A 336 -0.34 4.97 17.79
CA PHE A 336 -1.78 4.66 17.74
C PHE A 336 -2.08 3.29 17.13
N SER A 337 -1.37 2.88 16.07
CA SER A 337 -1.56 1.55 15.45
C SER A 337 -1.23 0.38 16.38
N LYS A 338 -0.43 0.62 17.43
CA LYS A 338 -0.09 -0.36 18.47
C LYS A 338 -0.95 -0.22 19.72
N ASN A 339 -2.00 0.61 19.69
CA ASN A 339 -2.90 0.91 20.82
C ASN A 339 -2.14 1.21 22.12
N ARG A 340 -1.06 1.99 22.02
CA ARG A 340 -0.28 2.39 23.20
C ARG A 340 -1.01 3.51 23.93
N SER A 341 -1.11 3.39 25.26
CA SER A 341 -1.71 4.40 26.15
C SER A 341 -0.69 5.04 27.09
N GLY A 342 0.51 4.46 27.21
CA GLY A 342 1.58 4.99 28.06
C GLY A 342 2.34 6.16 27.42
N PRO A 343 2.98 7.03 28.20
CA PRO A 343 3.61 8.25 27.70
C PRO A 343 4.71 7.96 26.68
N PHE A 344 4.60 8.59 25.51
CA PHE A 344 5.58 8.52 24.45
C PHE A 344 6.88 9.23 24.87
N LYS A 345 8.01 8.51 24.75
CA LYS A 345 9.32 8.91 25.29
C LYS A 345 9.26 9.32 26.77
N LYS A 346 8.31 8.78 27.56
CA LYS A 346 8.06 9.14 28.97
C LYS A 346 7.69 10.61 29.22
N ARG A 347 7.35 11.37 28.17
CA ARG A 347 7.09 12.82 28.27
C ARG A 347 5.76 13.25 27.67
N TYR A 348 5.32 12.65 26.57
CA TYR A 348 4.13 13.12 25.85
C TYR A 348 2.98 12.11 25.91
N ILE A 349 1.78 12.58 26.21
CA ILE A 349 0.54 11.80 26.05
C ILE A 349 -0.17 12.27 24.77
N PHE A 350 -0.70 11.32 24.01
CA PHE A 350 -1.35 11.59 22.74
C PHE A 350 -2.80 11.12 22.74
N LYS A 351 -3.70 11.98 22.24
CA LYS A 351 -5.12 11.67 22.07
C LYS A 351 -5.60 12.08 20.68
N LEU A 352 -6.43 11.24 20.05
CA LEU A 352 -7.08 11.58 18.79
C LEU A 352 -8.31 12.44 19.05
N VAL A 353 -8.47 13.51 18.26
CA VAL A 353 -9.57 14.48 18.33
C VAL A 353 -10.29 14.57 16.99
#